data_AF-A0A3D4HP13-F1
#
_entry.id   AF-A0A3D4HP13-F1
#
_cell.length_a   1.000
_cell.length_b   1.000
_cell.length_c   1.000
_cell.angle_alpha   90.00
_cell.angle_beta   90.00
_cell.angle_gamma   90.00
#
_symmetry.space_group_name_H-M   'P 1'
#
loop_
_entity.id
_entity.type
_entity.pdbx_description
1 polymer ?
#
loop_
_entity_poly.entity_id
_entity_poly.type
_entity_poly.pdbx_seq_one_letter_code
_entity_poly.pdbx_strand_id
1 'polypeptide(L)'
;MRSVSQIVCDFIKGGYVMLESGLHTIRLLESEALQKRNSNLKYLLEIKTDNLLFPFRWQAGMTGSINRKMPELHGGWDSQNSHIRGTFTGHWLSAAAYTVEETKNSELLVRANDIVDELGKIQELNGGEWVFPIPPEYIYGVRDGRGYWAPFYVCHKVLMGLLD
;
A
#
# COMPACT_ATOMS: atom_id res chain seq x y z
N MET A 1 -5.04 24.44 13.81
CA MET A 1 -5.35 23.59 12.64
C MET A 1 -4.24 22.55 12.58
N ARG A 2 -4.55 21.25 12.77
CA ARG A 2 -3.50 20.20 12.82
C ARG A 2 -2.87 20.06 11.42
N SER A 3 -1.54 19.94 11.33
CA SER A 3 -0.88 19.71 10.04
C SER A 3 -1.30 18.35 9.50
N VAL A 4 -1.26 18.21 8.18
CA VAL A 4 -1.48 16.91 7.50
C VAL A 4 -0.47 15.87 8.01
N SER A 5 0.75 16.28 8.41
CA SER A 5 1.73 15.37 9.01
C SER A 5 1.31 14.83 10.38
N GLN A 6 0.65 15.64 11.21
CA GLN A 6 0.14 15.20 12.51
C GLN A 6 -0.97 14.14 12.37
N ILE A 7 -1.80 14.25 11.34
CA ILE A 7 -2.90 13.30 11.07
C ILE A 7 -2.34 11.91 10.69
N VAL A 8 -1.23 11.86 9.93
CA VAL A 8 -0.59 10.61 9.52
C VAL A 8 0.18 9.96 10.68
N CYS A 9 0.88 10.75 11.49
CA CYS A 9 1.55 10.27 12.71
C CYS A 9 0.58 9.68 13.74
N ASP A 10 -0.60 10.30 13.91
CA ASP A 10 -1.62 9.85 14.85
C ASP A 10 -2.33 8.57 14.36
N PHE A 11 -2.36 8.31 13.04
CA PHE A 11 -2.94 7.10 12.44
C PHE A 11 -2.13 5.83 12.80
N ILE A 12 -0.81 5.94 12.89
CA ILE A 12 0.09 4.79 13.15
C ILE A 12 0.29 4.53 14.65
N LYS A 13 0.02 5.53 15.51
CA LYS A 13 0.24 5.43 16.98
C LYS A 13 -1.04 5.25 17.80
N GLY A 14 -2.22 5.37 17.19
CA GLY A 14 -3.51 5.25 17.89
C GLY A 14 -3.98 3.80 17.96
N GLY A 15 -4.16 3.26 19.16
CA GLY A 15 -4.87 2.00 19.37
C GLY A 15 -6.33 2.16 18.97
N TYR A 16 -6.69 1.66 17.79
CA TYR A 16 -8.08 1.57 17.34
C TYR A 16 -8.63 0.18 17.62
N VAL A 17 -9.87 0.16 18.14
CA VAL A 17 -10.68 -1.05 18.23
C VAL A 17 -11.10 -1.39 16.79
N MET A 18 -10.60 -2.51 16.27
CA MET A 18 -10.99 -3.05 14.97
C MET A 18 -12.52 -3.21 14.95
N LEU A 19 -13.20 -2.52 14.02
CA LEU A 19 -14.56 -2.87 13.64
C LEU A 19 -14.46 -4.21 12.91
N GLU A 20 -14.90 -5.30 13.55
CA GLU A 20 -14.88 -6.64 12.95
C GLU A 20 -15.54 -6.59 11.56
N SER A 21 -14.76 -6.84 10.52
CA SER A 21 -15.28 -7.26 9.23
C SER A 21 -16.06 -8.55 9.45
N GLY A 22 -17.34 -8.57 9.06
CA GLY A 22 -18.21 -9.75 9.22
C GLY A 22 -17.76 -11.00 8.45
N LEU A 23 -16.59 -10.96 7.79
CA LEU A 23 -16.03 -12.06 6.99
C LEU A 23 -15.75 -13.31 7.84
N HIS A 24 -15.51 -13.16 9.15
CA HIS A 24 -15.39 -14.31 10.06
C HIS A 24 -16.62 -15.22 10.13
N THR A 25 -17.80 -14.75 9.69
CA THR A 25 -19.07 -15.49 9.86
C THR A 25 -19.57 -16.18 8.59
N ILE A 26 -18.88 -16.01 7.45
CA ILE A 26 -19.36 -16.46 6.14
C ILE A 26 -18.28 -17.30 5.46
N ARG A 27 -18.66 -18.51 5.01
CA ARG A 27 -17.76 -19.41 4.27
C ARG A 27 -18.29 -19.66 2.87
N LEU A 28 -17.43 -19.49 1.88
CA LEU A 28 -17.71 -19.89 0.49
C LEU A 28 -17.77 -21.43 0.40
N LEU A 29 -18.90 -21.94 -0.08
CA LEU A 29 -19.06 -23.34 -0.48
C LEU A 29 -18.51 -23.56 -1.89
N GLU A 30 -18.39 -24.83 -2.29
CA GLU A 30 -17.95 -25.19 -3.65
C GLU A 30 -18.83 -24.49 -4.70
N SER A 31 -18.23 -23.55 -5.42
CA SER A 31 -18.94 -22.61 -6.29
C SER A 31 -17.95 -21.83 -7.17
N GLU A 32 -18.48 -21.13 -8.18
CA GLU A 32 -17.69 -20.20 -8.99
C GLU A 32 -17.05 -19.08 -8.14
N ALA A 33 -17.72 -18.64 -7.07
CA ALA A 33 -17.19 -17.64 -6.15
C ALA A 33 -15.92 -18.14 -5.44
N LEU A 34 -15.92 -19.39 -4.98
CA LEU A 34 -14.75 -20.02 -4.37
C LEU A 34 -13.58 -20.12 -5.36
N GLN A 35 -13.87 -20.48 -6.61
CA GLN A 35 -12.86 -20.56 -7.66
C GLN A 35 -12.22 -19.18 -7.94
N LYS A 36 -13.03 -18.13 -8.08
CA LYS A 36 -12.55 -16.75 -8.27
C LYS A 36 -11.72 -16.27 -7.09
N ARG A 37 -12.12 -16.57 -5.85
CA ARG A 37 -11.36 -16.24 -4.63
C ARG A 37 -10.01 -16.97 -4.60
N ASN A 38 -9.96 -18.25 -4.98
CA ASN A 38 -8.71 -18.99 -5.14
C ASN A 38 -7.80 -18.39 -6.23
N SER A 39 -8.36 -17.99 -7.37
CA SER A 39 -7.61 -17.31 -8.42
C SER A 39 -7.05 -15.97 -7.95
N ASN A 40 -7.82 -15.20 -7.19
CA ASN A 40 -7.35 -13.94 -6.60
C ASN A 40 -6.19 -14.17 -5.61
N LEU A 41 -6.32 -15.15 -4.71
CA LEU A 41 -5.24 -15.53 -3.79
C LEU A 41 -3.97 -15.92 -4.55
N LYS A 42 -4.10 -16.73 -5.60
CA LYS A 42 -2.95 -17.12 -6.44
C LYS A 42 -2.28 -15.89 -7.05
N TYR A 43 -3.06 -14.96 -7.60
CA TYR A 43 -2.54 -13.73 -8.17
C TYR A 43 -1.82 -12.85 -7.11
N LEU A 44 -2.39 -12.71 -5.90
CA LEU A 44 -1.73 -11.96 -4.82
C LEU A 44 -0.36 -12.55 -4.46
N LEU A 45 -0.24 -13.87 -4.47
CA LEU A 45 1.01 -14.59 -4.20
C LEU A 45 2.02 -14.49 -5.36
N GLU A 46 1.57 -14.36 -6.61
CA GLU A 46 2.45 -14.20 -7.79
C GLU A 46 3.22 -12.87 -7.80
N ILE A 47 2.64 -11.82 -7.22
CA ILE A 47 3.27 -10.49 -7.18
C ILE A 47 4.46 -10.52 -6.23
N LYS A 48 5.56 -9.83 -6.53
CA LYS A 48 6.74 -9.80 -5.65
C LYS A 48 6.67 -8.64 -4.67
N THR A 49 6.98 -8.91 -3.39
CA THR A 49 7.05 -7.87 -2.33
C THR A 49 7.98 -6.72 -2.71
N ASP A 50 9.12 -7.01 -3.34
CA ASP A 50 10.04 -5.95 -3.78
C ASP A 50 9.45 -5.03 -4.85
N ASN A 51 8.57 -5.55 -5.72
CA ASN A 51 7.93 -4.74 -6.76
C ASN A 51 6.89 -3.80 -6.14
N LEU A 52 6.15 -4.27 -5.12
CA LEU A 52 5.21 -3.48 -4.35
C LEU A 52 5.90 -2.35 -3.55
N LEU A 53 7.08 -2.63 -3.00
CA LEU A 53 7.84 -1.66 -2.19
C LEU A 53 8.70 -0.71 -3.02
N PHE A 54 8.96 -1.04 -4.29
CA PHE A 54 9.81 -0.25 -5.16
C PHE A 54 9.45 1.25 -5.23
N PRO A 55 8.19 1.67 -5.49
CA PRO A 55 7.87 3.10 -5.60
C PRO A 55 8.10 3.87 -4.29
N PHE A 56 7.94 3.21 -3.14
CA PHE A 56 8.19 3.78 -1.82
C PHE A 56 9.69 3.92 -1.54
N ARG A 57 10.44 2.84 -1.73
CA ARG A 57 11.90 2.83 -1.59
C ARG A 57 12.55 3.84 -2.53
N TRP A 58 12.03 3.96 -3.75
CA TRP A 58 12.53 4.95 -4.71
C TRP A 58 12.34 6.36 -4.19
N GLN A 59 11.11 6.69 -3.75
CA GLN A 59 10.79 8.02 -3.25
C GLN A 59 11.65 8.38 -2.02
N ALA A 60 11.95 7.40 -1.17
CA ALA A 60 12.80 7.54 0.01
C ALA A 60 14.31 7.50 -0.30
N GLY A 61 14.71 7.33 -1.56
CA GLY A 61 16.12 7.23 -1.96
C GLY A 61 16.82 5.92 -1.55
N MET A 62 16.06 4.89 -1.14
CA MET A 62 16.57 3.60 -0.64
C MET A 62 16.93 2.59 -1.74
N THR A 63 16.66 2.88 -3.01
CA THR A 63 16.95 1.94 -4.12
C THR A 63 18.43 1.85 -4.46
N GLY A 64 19.28 2.74 -3.90
CA GLY A 64 20.73 2.78 -4.09
C GLY A 64 21.18 3.31 -5.47
N SER A 65 20.28 3.34 -6.46
CA SER A 65 20.53 3.93 -7.77
C SER A 65 19.22 4.37 -8.43
N ILE A 66 19.21 5.60 -8.94
CA ILE A 66 18.14 6.14 -9.79
C ILE A 66 18.07 5.43 -11.16
N ASN A 67 18.97 4.50 -11.47
CA ASN A 67 18.93 3.73 -12.69
C ASN A 67 18.67 2.24 -12.43
N ARG A 68 18.28 1.88 -11.20
CA ARG A 68 18.02 0.49 -10.84
C ARG A 68 16.86 -0.04 -11.67
N LYS A 69 17.20 -0.88 -12.66
CA LYS A 69 16.23 -1.70 -13.39
C LYS A 69 16.02 -2.97 -12.60
N MET A 70 14.91 -3.06 -11.89
CA MET A 70 14.44 -4.34 -11.38
C MET A 70 13.68 -5.07 -12.49
N PRO A 71 13.93 -6.37 -12.72
CA PRO A 71 13.07 -7.15 -13.58
C PRO A 71 11.64 -7.13 -13.04
N GLU A 72 10.66 -7.06 -13.93
CA GLU A 72 9.22 -7.14 -13.61
C GLU A 72 8.64 -5.98 -12.78
N LEU A 73 9.28 -4.80 -12.78
CA LEU A 73 8.66 -3.59 -12.22
C LEU A 73 7.28 -3.34 -12.85
N HIS A 74 6.35 -2.90 -12.01
CA HIS A 74 5.02 -2.56 -12.49
C HIS A 74 5.09 -1.46 -13.56
N GLY A 75 4.32 -1.65 -14.63
CA GLY A 75 4.17 -0.70 -15.71
C GLY A 75 2.94 0.19 -15.53
N GLY A 76 2.54 0.88 -16.61
CA GLY A 76 1.30 1.65 -16.66
C GLY A 76 1.18 2.67 -15.52
N TRP A 77 0.07 2.63 -14.81
CA TRP A 77 -0.25 3.55 -13.71
C TRP A 77 0.63 3.37 -12.48
N ASP A 78 1.28 2.23 -12.32
CA ASP A 78 2.19 1.99 -11.19
C ASP A 78 3.67 2.07 -11.60
N SER A 79 3.94 2.50 -12.84
CA SER A 79 5.29 2.73 -13.31
C SER A 79 6.00 3.83 -12.53
N GLN A 80 7.33 3.76 -12.52
CA GLN A 80 8.19 4.71 -11.81
C GLN A 80 7.93 6.18 -12.17
N ASN A 81 7.52 6.46 -13.41
CA ASN A 81 7.25 7.83 -13.88
C ASN A 81 5.79 8.26 -13.66
N SER A 82 4.95 7.39 -13.10
CA SER A 82 3.56 7.71 -12.82
C SER A 82 3.41 8.61 -11.60
N HIS A 83 2.47 9.55 -11.70
CA HIS A 83 2.02 10.38 -10.58
C HIS A 83 1.18 9.61 -9.56
N ILE A 84 0.67 8.44 -9.93
CA ILE A 84 -0.17 7.58 -9.08
C ILE A 84 0.49 6.24 -8.73
N ARG A 85 1.83 6.17 -8.84
CA ARG A 85 2.61 4.99 -8.43
C ARG A 85 2.43 4.66 -6.95
N GLY A 86 2.60 3.39 -6.60
CA GLY A 86 2.38 2.81 -5.28
C GLY A 86 0.92 2.77 -4.83
N THR A 87 -0.04 3.22 -5.65
CA THR A 87 -1.47 3.01 -5.38
C THR A 87 -1.82 1.54 -5.42
N PHE A 88 -1.15 0.77 -6.28
CA PHE A 88 -1.35 -0.66 -6.40
C PHE A 88 -0.99 -1.38 -5.09
N THR A 89 0.10 -0.99 -4.43
CA THR A 89 0.50 -1.53 -3.12
C THR A 89 -0.55 -1.31 -2.04
N GLY A 90 -1.18 -0.13 -2.01
CA GLY A 90 -2.29 0.13 -1.10
C GLY A 90 -3.47 -0.81 -1.33
N HIS A 91 -3.89 -0.99 -2.59
CA HIS A 91 -4.94 -1.96 -2.93
C HIS A 91 -4.54 -3.40 -2.63
N TRP A 92 -3.28 -3.76 -2.85
CA TRP A 92 -2.76 -5.09 -2.57
C TRP A 92 -2.83 -5.39 -1.07
N LEU A 93 -2.48 -4.44 -0.20
CA LEU A 93 -2.57 -4.59 1.25
C LEU A 93 -4.02 -4.84 1.70
N SER A 94 -4.98 -4.03 1.25
CA SER A 94 -6.41 -4.26 1.52
C SER A 94 -6.87 -5.65 1.07
N ALA A 95 -6.49 -6.04 -0.16
CA ALA A 95 -6.85 -7.35 -0.70
C ALA A 95 -6.19 -8.49 0.09
N ALA A 96 -4.95 -8.31 0.54
CA ALA A 96 -4.23 -9.26 1.37
C ALA A 96 -4.88 -9.40 2.74
N ALA A 97 -5.23 -8.29 3.41
CA ALA A 97 -5.91 -8.29 4.70
C ALA A 97 -7.20 -9.09 4.66
N TYR A 98 -8.13 -8.76 3.76
CA TYR A 98 -9.38 -9.50 3.61
C TYR A 98 -9.17 -10.97 3.23
N THR A 99 -8.20 -11.26 2.37
CA THR A 99 -7.91 -12.65 1.96
C THR A 99 -7.33 -13.47 3.11
N VAL A 100 -6.42 -12.89 3.89
CA VAL A 100 -5.86 -13.51 5.11
C VAL A 100 -6.97 -13.73 6.12
N GLU A 101 -7.87 -12.77 6.27
CA GLU A 101 -8.99 -12.88 7.18
C GLU A 101 -9.91 -14.08 6.83
N GLU A 102 -10.24 -14.24 5.55
CA GLU A 102 -11.09 -15.32 5.03
C GLU A 102 -10.38 -16.69 5.05
N THR A 103 -9.12 -16.74 4.60
CA THR A 103 -8.44 -18.01 4.29
C THR A 103 -7.41 -18.44 5.32
N LYS A 104 -7.04 -17.54 6.23
CA LYS A 104 -5.93 -17.71 7.20
C LYS A 104 -4.60 -18.07 6.53
N ASN A 105 -4.37 -17.61 5.30
CA ASN A 105 -3.14 -17.87 4.56
C ASN A 105 -1.93 -17.19 5.24
N SER A 106 -1.02 -17.98 5.80
CA SER A 106 0.12 -17.47 6.57
C SER A 106 1.19 -16.80 5.72
N GLU A 107 1.40 -17.26 4.48
CA GLU A 107 2.39 -16.67 3.57
C GLU A 107 2.00 -15.23 3.20
N LEU A 108 0.73 -15.02 2.86
CA LEU A 108 0.20 -13.70 2.53
C LEU A 108 0.25 -12.75 3.72
N LEU A 109 -0.02 -13.25 4.93
CA LEU A 109 0.11 -12.47 6.18
C LEU A 109 1.55 -12.02 6.42
N VAL A 110 2.52 -12.94 6.33
CA VAL A 110 3.95 -12.60 6.51
C VAL A 110 4.36 -11.52 5.51
N ARG A 111 3.97 -11.66 4.24
CA ARG A 111 4.31 -10.69 3.20
C ARG A 111 3.65 -9.33 3.42
N ALA A 112 2.42 -9.28 3.91
CA ALA A 112 1.76 -8.03 4.26
C ALA A 112 2.49 -7.34 5.42
N ASN A 113 2.85 -8.09 6.47
CA ASN A 113 3.63 -7.56 7.59
C ASN A 113 5.00 -7.05 7.13
N ASP A 114 5.72 -7.77 6.26
CA ASP A 114 7.01 -7.33 5.72
C ASP A 114 6.89 -5.99 4.98
N ILE A 115 5.79 -5.78 4.25
CA ILE A 115 5.52 -4.51 3.57
C ILE A 115 5.27 -3.41 4.59
N VAL A 116 4.42 -3.64 5.59
CA VAL A 116 4.11 -2.67 6.64
C VAL A 116 5.36 -2.28 7.43
N ASP A 117 6.19 -3.25 7.80
CA ASP A 117 7.45 -3.03 8.50
C ASP A 117 8.43 -2.17 7.68
N GLU A 118 8.53 -2.44 6.37
CA GLU A 118 9.37 -1.63 5.48
C GLU A 118 8.81 -0.20 5.31
N LEU A 119 7.49 -0.05 5.20
CA LEU A 119 6.83 1.26 5.17
C LEU A 119 7.10 2.04 6.47
N GLY A 120 7.11 1.37 7.62
CA GLY A 120 7.51 1.96 8.90
C GLY A 120 8.93 2.53 8.86
N LYS A 121 9.91 1.75 8.37
CA LYS A 121 11.29 2.23 8.20
C LYS A 121 11.39 3.42 7.25
N ILE A 122 10.63 3.39 6.16
CA ILE A 122 10.57 4.49 5.18
C ILE A 122 9.99 5.75 5.84
N GLN A 123 8.95 5.61 6.64
CA GLN A 123 8.37 6.73 7.37
C GLN A 123 9.38 7.33 8.35
N GLU A 124 10.08 6.49 9.12
CA GLU A 124 11.14 6.93 10.04
C GLU A 124 12.25 7.69 9.30
N LEU A 125 12.72 7.15 8.16
CA LEU A 125 13.73 7.79 7.32
C LEU A 125 13.28 9.17 6.82
N ASN A 126 11.99 9.32 6.54
CA ASN A 126 11.37 10.59 6.12
C ASN A 126 10.97 11.49 7.30
N GLY A 127 11.65 11.37 8.46
CA GLY A 127 11.41 12.22 9.63
C GLY A 127 10.17 11.85 10.45
N GLY A 128 9.61 10.66 10.24
CA GLY A 128 8.45 10.13 10.96
C GLY A 128 7.10 10.59 10.41
N GLU A 129 7.07 11.41 9.36
CA GLU A 129 5.86 12.10 8.92
C GLU A 129 5.31 11.63 7.56
N TRP A 130 6.16 11.05 6.71
CA TRP A 130 5.80 10.79 5.31
C TRP A 130 6.13 9.37 4.87
N VAL A 131 5.09 8.60 4.50
CA VAL A 131 5.22 7.20 4.06
C VAL A 131 4.79 6.99 2.61
N PHE A 132 4.35 8.05 1.92
CA PHE A 132 3.75 7.90 0.60
C PHE A 132 4.78 7.73 -0.52
N PRO A 133 4.42 7.01 -1.60
CA PRO A 133 5.33 6.72 -2.71
C PRO A 133 5.53 7.92 -3.65
N ILE A 134 4.96 9.07 -3.32
CA ILE A 134 5.02 10.33 -4.07
C ILE A 134 5.61 11.44 -3.19
N PRO A 135 6.21 12.48 -3.78
CA PRO A 135 6.74 13.60 -3.02
C PRO A 135 5.61 14.46 -2.40
N PRO A 136 5.79 15.02 -1.20
CA PRO A 136 4.80 15.90 -0.56
C PRO A 136 4.50 17.17 -1.38
N GLU A 137 5.44 17.58 -2.23
CA GLU A 137 5.28 18.69 -3.18
C GLU A 137 4.11 18.49 -4.13
N TYR A 138 3.66 17.25 -4.38
CA TYR A 138 2.48 17.02 -5.21
C TYR A 138 1.21 17.51 -4.50
N ILE A 139 1.13 17.36 -3.17
CA ILE A 139 0.01 17.84 -2.36
C ILE A 139 0.02 19.37 -2.30
N TYR A 140 1.17 19.97 -1.95
CA TYR A 140 1.32 21.43 -1.91
C TYR A 140 1.09 22.05 -3.28
N GLY A 141 1.59 21.40 -4.33
CA GLY A 141 1.37 21.83 -5.69
C GLY A 141 -0.09 21.89 -6.09
N VAL A 142 -0.91 20.89 -5.73
CA VAL A 142 -2.35 20.95 -5.98
C VAL A 142 -3.00 22.11 -5.24
N ARG A 143 -2.63 22.34 -3.97
CA ARG A 143 -3.08 23.52 -3.20
C ARG A 143 -2.74 24.83 -3.94
N ASP A 144 -1.57 24.88 -4.55
CA ASP A 144 -1.05 26.05 -5.26
C ASP A 144 -1.48 26.11 -6.74
N GLY A 145 -2.43 25.26 -7.17
CA GLY A 145 -3.00 25.26 -8.53
C GLY A 145 -2.17 24.55 -9.60
N ARG A 146 -1.14 23.77 -9.22
CA ARG A 146 -0.33 22.97 -10.14
C ARG A 146 -1.03 21.66 -10.50
N GLY A 147 -0.87 21.24 -11.77
CA GLY A 147 -1.43 20.00 -12.29
C GLY A 147 -0.64 18.75 -11.88
N TYR A 148 -0.95 18.18 -10.72
CA TYR A 148 -0.52 16.82 -10.35
C TYR A 148 -1.69 15.85 -10.42
N TRP A 149 -1.44 14.64 -10.89
CA TRP A 149 -2.51 13.68 -11.13
C TRP A 149 -2.82 12.91 -9.83
N ALA A 150 -3.97 13.26 -9.24
CA ALA A 150 -4.61 12.55 -8.14
C ALA A 150 -3.70 12.17 -6.93
N PRO A 151 -2.86 13.08 -6.39
CA PRO A 151 -1.97 12.72 -5.27
C PRO A 151 -2.71 12.36 -3.98
N PHE A 152 -3.90 12.94 -3.75
CA PHE A 152 -4.77 12.55 -2.63
C PHE A 152 -5.35 11.14 -2.79
N TYR A 153 -5.57 10.67 -4.02
CA TYR A 153 -5.98 9.29 -4.27
C TYR A 153 -4.85 8.33 -3.89
N VAL A 154 -3.59 8.67 -4.19
CA VAL A 154 -2.42 7.89 -3.76
C VAL A 154 -2.39 7.76 -2.24
N CYS A 155 -2.49 8.89 -1.53
CA CYS A 155 -2.48 8.89 -0.07
C CYS A 155 -3.62 8.05 0.49
N HIS A 156 -4.84 8.22 -0.04
CA HIS A 156 -6.00 7.45 0.37
C HIS A 156 -5.81 5.94 0.21
N LYS A 157 -5.27 5.46 -0.93
CA LYS A 157 -5.09 4.01 -1.14
C LYS A 157 -4.03 3.40 -0.24
N VAL A 158 -2.96 4.13 0.02
CA VAL A 158 -1.95 3.68 1.00
C VAL A 158 -2.54 3.65 2.41
N LEU A 159 -3.26 4.69 2.82
CA LEU A 159 -3.89 4.74 4.16
C LEU A 159 -4.95 3.65 4.35
N MET A 160 -5.79 3.39 3.35
CA MET A 160 -6.77 2.30 3.44
C MET A 160 -6.10 0.94 3.52
N GLY A 161 -5.07 0.69 2.73
CA GLY A 161 -4.32 -0.57 2.82
C GLY A 161 -3.62 -0.78 4.16
N LEU A 162 -3.24 0.30 4.85
CA LEU A 162 -2.69 0.22 6.22
C LEU A 162 -3.77 0.11 7.30
N LEU A 163 -5.02 0.50 6.99
CA LEU A 163 -6.15 0.42 7.91
C LEU A 163 -6.75 -0.99 7.97
N ASP A 164 -6.88 -1.62 6.82
CA ASP A 164 -7.49 -2.95 6.64
C ASP A 164 -6.63 -4.05 7.27
#